data_AF-A0A672MUE2-F1
#
_entry.id   AF-A0A672MUE2-F1
#
_cell.length_a   1.000
_cell.length_b   1.000
_cell.length_c   1.000
_cell.angle_alpha   90.00
_cell.angle_beta   90.00
_cell.angle_gamma   90.00
#
_symmetry.space_group_name_H-M   'P 1'
#
loop_
_entity.id
_entity.type
_entity.pdbx_description
1 polymer ?
#
loop_
_entity_poly.entity_id
_entity_poly.type
_entity_poly.pdbx_seq_one_letter_code
_entity_poly.pdbx_strand_id
1 'polypeptide(L)'
;MIFDKLKKFDIVFDSPELDCPPVFSSGDVVSGKVVVELSAETKVESLKLHAEGFAKVHWTESRSAGSSTAYTQNYSDEVEYLNRREQLIERKKSR
;
A
#
# COMPACT_ATOMS: atom_id res chain seq x y z
N MET A 1 -0.18 -23.10 12.90
CA MET A 1 -0.65 -22.12 11.89
C MET A 1 0.57 -21.50 11.20
N ILE A 2 0.44 -20.88 10.01
CA ILE A 2 1.61 -20.29 9.30
C ILE A 2 2.31 -19.22 10.16
N PHE A 3 1.53 -18.47 10.95
CA PHE A 3 2.04 -17.42 11.84
C PHE A 3 2.98 -17.96 12.93
N ASP A 4 2.81 -19.20 13.39
CA ASP A 4 3.70 -19.82 14.39
C ASP A 4 5.06 -20.19 13.79
N LYS A 5 5.14 -20.28 12.46
CA LYS A 5 6.33 -20.67 11.69
C LYS A 5 6.94 -19.50 10.92
N LEU A 6 6.33 -18.32 10.96
CA LEU A 6 6.78 -17.15 10.22
C LEU A 6 7.82 -16.38 11.03
N LYS A 7 9.04 -16.32 10.53
CA LYS A 7 10.12 -15.53 11.14
C LYS A 7 10.14 -14.10 10.62
N LYS A 8 9.83 -13.90 9.34
CA LYS A 8 9.90 -12.60 8.67
C LYS A 8 8.91 -12.52 7.51
N PHE A 9 8.24 -11.39 7.36
CA PHE A 9 7.39 -11.09 6.22
C PHE A 9 7.45 -9.61 5.86
N ASP A 10 8.29 -9.26 4.89
CA ASP A 10 8.61 -7.87 4.55
C ASP A 10 8.58 -7.63 3.04
N ILE A 11 8.33 -6.37 2.66
CA ILE A 11 8.58 -5.85 1.31
C ILE A 11 9.89 -5.07 1.35
N VAL A 12 10.82 -5.42 0.46
CA VAL A 12 12.12 -4.76 0.35
C VAL A 12 12.23 -4.17 -1.05
N PHE A 13 12.30 -2.85 -1.14
CA PHE A 13 12.57 -2.16 -2.40
C PHE A 13 14.05 -2.27 -2.78
N ASP A 14 14.32 -2.30 -4.08
CA ASP A 14 15.69 -2.15 -4.56
C ASP A 14 16.12 -0.70 -4.34
N SER A 15 17.14 -0.49 -3.52
CA SER A 15 17.72 0.84 -3.27
C SER A 15 19.19 0.86 -3.67
N PRO A 16 19.65 1.86 -4.42
CA PRO A 16 21.08 2.06 -4.69
C PRO A 16 21.84 2.57 -3.45
N GLU A 17 21.15 3.14 -2.47
CA GLU A 17 21.73 3.75 -1.27
C GLU A 17 21.40 2.93 -0.02
N LEU A 18 22.42 2.65 0.80
CA LEU A 18 22.31 1.74 1.95
C LEU A 18 21.52 2.33 3.13
N ASP A 19 21.52 3.66 3.28
CA ASP A 19 20.94 4.36 4.45
C ASP A 19 19.75 5.27 4.10
N CYS A 20 19.29 5.23 2.84
CA CYS A 20 18.23 6.09 2.32
C CYS A 20 17.12 5.23 1.72
N PRO A 21 15.86 5.34 2.20
CA PRO A 21 14.73 4.76 1.50
C PRO A 21 14.59 5.39 0.11
N PRO A 22 14.28 4.61 -0.94
CA PRO A 22 14.10 5.15 -2.27
C PRO A 22 12.87 6.07 -2.33
N VAL A 23 13.01 7.18 -3.05
CA VAL A 23 11.91 8.12 -3.36
C VAL A 23 11.59 8.00 -4.83
N PHE A 24 10.31 7.82 -5.15
CA PHE A 24 9.82 7.61 -6.51
C PHE A 24 8.96 8.77 -6.99
N SER A 25 8.97 9.00 -8.30
CA SER A 25 8.20 10.00 -9.02
C SER A 25 7.42 9.38 -10.18
N SER A 26 6.54 10.16 -10.81
CA SER A 26 5.77 9.73 -11.97
C SER A 26 6.67 9.24 -13.10
N GLY A 27 6.45 7.99 -13.52
CA GLY A 27 7.24 7.34 -14.58
C GLY A 27 8.37 6.43 -14.07
N ASP A 28 8.69 6.48 -12.77
CA ASP A 28 9.71 5.61 -12.19
C ASP A 28 9.23 4.16 -12.12
N VAL A 29 10.18 3.24 -12.28
CA VAL A 29 9.96 1.81 -12.05
C VAL A 29 10.22 1.52 -10.57
N VAL A 30 9.19 1.08 -9.86
CA VAL A 30 9.32 0.58 -8.48
C VAL A 30 9.64 -0.91 -8.53
N SER A 31 10.85 -1.28 -8.11
CA SER A 31 11.31 -2.68 -8.07
C SER A 31 11.71 -3.12 -6.66
N GLY A 32 11.69 -4.44 -6.43
CA GLY A 32 11.98 -5.02 -5.13
C GLY A 32 11.54 -6.47 -5.02
N LYS A 33 11.43 -6.96 -3.78
CA LYS A 33 11.07 -8.34 -3.45
C LYS A 33 10.22 -8.42 -2.19
N VAL A 34 9.39 -9.47 -2.13
CA VAL A 34 8.72 -9.88 -0.91
C VAL A 34 9.55 -10.99 -0.25
N VAL A 35 9.95 -10.77 1.01
CA VAL A 35 10.76 -11.70 1.78
C VAL A 35 9.87 -12.46 2.76
N VAL A 36 9.84 -13.80 2.64
CA VAL A 36 9.14 -14.69 3.57
C VAL A 36 10.17 -15.64 4.18
N GLU A 37 10.45 -15.52 5.47
CA GLU A 37 11.33 -16.44 6.18
C GLU A 37 10.50 -17.36 7.08
N LEU A 38 10.70 -18.68 6.95
CA LEU A 38 9.95 -19.70 7.67
C LEU A 38 10.89 -20.52 8.57
N SER A 39 10.41 -20.90 9.76
CA SER A 39 11.16 -21.74 10.71
C SER A 39 11.06 -23.23 10.40
N ALA A 40 10.08 -23.63 9.60
CA ALA A 40 9.85 -25.01 9.18
C ALA A 40 9.06 -25.04 7.87
N GLU A 41 9.07 -26.20 7.20
CA GLU A 41 8.28 -26.41 6.00
C GLU A 41 6.81 -26.05 6.24
N THR A 42 6.29 -25.23 5.33
CA THR A 42 4.93 -24.71 5.41
C THR A 42 4.34 -24.64 4.01
N LYS A 43 3.13 -25.16 3.87
CA LYS A 43 2.37 -25.10 2.63
C LYS A 43 1.82 -23.69 2.43
N VAL A 44 2.26 -23.01 1.38
CA VAL A 44 1.77 -21.70 0.98
C VAL A 44 0.84 -21.87 -0.23
N GLU A 45 -0.39 -21.42 -0.12
CA GLU A 45 -1.37 -21.55 -1.21
C GLU A 45 -1.28 -20.41 -2.22
N SER A 46 -1.10 -19.19 -1.73
CA SER A 46 -0.85 -18.03 -2.58
C SER A 46 -0.08 -16.96 -1.84
N LEU A 47 0.68 -16.16 -2.58
CA LEU A 47 1.28 -14.91 -2.14
C LEU A 47 0.85 -13.82 -3.13
N LYS A 48 0.19 -12.79 -2.63
CA LYS A 48 -0.37 -11.71 -3.44
C LYS A 48 0.24 -10.39 -3.01
N LEU A 49 0.52 -9.52 -3.98
CA LEU A 49 0.97 -8.15 -3.76
C LEU A 49 -0.13 -7.21 -4.24
N HIS A 50 -0.42 -6.20 -3.43
CA HIS A 50 -1.36 -5.13 -3.78
C HIS A 50 -0.67 -3.81 -3.46
N ALA A 51 -0.36 -3.04 -4.51
CA ALA A 51 0.22 -1.71 -4.41
C ALA A 51 -0.86 -0.68 -4.70
N GLU A 52 -1.00 0.29 -3.79
CA GLU A 52 -2.01 1.33 -3.85
C GLU A 52 -1.38 2.71 -3.64
N GLY A 53 -1.95 3.73 -4.26
CA GLY A 53 -1.56 5.12 -4.07
C GLY A 53 -2.77 6.03 -4.17
N PHE A 54 -3.04 6.78 -3.10
CA PHE A 54 -4.18 7.70 -3.00
C PHE A 54 -3.71 9.08 -2.54
N ALA A 55 -4.34 10.14 -3.05
CA ALA A 55 -4.38 11.42 -2.35
C ALA A 55 -5.69 11.54 -1.59
N LYS A 56 -5.59 11.89 -0.31
CA LYS A 56 -6.72 12.23 0.54
C LYS A 56 -6.59 13.69 0.94
N VAL A 57 -7.63 14.46 0.74
CA VAL A 57 -7.64 15.90 1.04
C VAL A 57 -8.78 16.23 1.98
N HIS A 58 -8.58 17.29 2.75
CA HIS A 58 -9.57 17.85 3.65
C HIS A 58 -9.50 19.37 3.57
N TRP A 59 -10.66 20.03 3.45
CA TRP A 59 -10.73 21.48 3.46
C TRP A 59 -12.02 21.96 4.12
N THR A 60 -12.01 23.22 4.54
CA THR A 60 -13.15 23.85 5.18
C THR A 60 -13.57 25.08 4.40
N GLU A 61 -14.87 25.27 4.22
CA GLU A 61 -15.42 26.46 3.59
C GLU A 61 -16.27 27.22 4.61
N SER A 62 -15.95 28.50 4.81
CA SER A 62 -16.76 29.39 5.63
C SER A 62 -17.90 29.96 4.78
N ARG A 63 -19.13 29.85 5.27
CA ARG A 63 -20.34 30.35 4.60
C ARG A 63 -21.06 31.33 5.51
N SER A 64 -21.52 32.45 4.95
CA SER A 64 -22.34 33.45 5.63
C SER A 64 -23.74 33.48 5.02
N ALA A 65 -24.77 33.14 5.81
CA ALA A 65 -26.17 33.10 5.37
C ALA A 65 -26.93 34.37 5.77
N GLY A 66 -26.37 35.55 5.47
CA GLY A 66 -26.95 36.85 5.82
C GLY A 66 -26.57 37.33 7.23
N SER A 67 -27.40 38.21 7.81
CA SER A 67 -27.00 39.20 8.82
C SER A 67 -26.50 38.68 10.18
N SER A 68 -26.48 37.38 10.47
CA SER A 68 -25.98 36.90 11.77
C SER A 68 -25.58 35.42 11.87
N THR A 69 -25.57 34.65 10.78
CA THR A 69 -25.19 33.23 10.81
C THR A 69 -24.02 32.95 9.88
N ALA A 70 -22.84 32.81 10.47
CA ALA A 70 -21.67 32.23 9.83
C ALA A 70 -21.50 30.80 10.34
N TYR A 71 -21.27 29.86 9.42
CA TYR A 71 -20.94 28.48 9.77
C TYR A 71 -19.79 27.98 8.89
N THR A 72 -19.00 27.06 9.44
CA THR A 72 -17.90 26.41 8.72
C THR A 72 -18.35 25.02 8.31
N GLN A 73 -18.25 24.72 7.02
CA GLN A 73 -18.53 23.42 6.48
C GLN A 73 -17.21 22.69 6.19
N ASN A 74 -17.14 21.42 6.59
CA ASN A 74 -15.97 20.57 6.36
C ASN A 74 -16.23 19.69 5.14
N TYR A 75 -15.22 19.54 4.30
CA TYR A 75 -15.23 18.71 3.11
C TYR A 75 -14.00 17.82 3.10
N SER A 76 -14.10 16.69 2.43
CA SER A 76 -12.97 15.79 2.19
C SER A 76 -13.18 15.10 0.86
N ASP A 77 -12.09 14.75 0.21
CA ASP A 77 -12.12 14.04 -1.06
C ASP A 77 -10.92 13.08 -1.15
N GLU A 78 -11.04 12.06 -1.99
CA GLU A 78 -10.05 11.02 -2.19
C GLU A 78 -9.93 10.66 -3.67
N VAL A 79 -8.69 10.60 -4.16
CA VAL A 79 -8.37 10.21 -5.53
C VAL A 79 -7.39 9.05 -5.52
N GLU A 80 -7.72 8.00 -6.26
CA GLU A 80 -6.84 6.85 -6.54
C GLU A 80 -5.93 7.16 -7.74
N TYR A 81 -4.62 7.00 -7.55
CA TYR A 81 -3.61 7.13 -8.62
C TYR A 81 -3.03 5.78 -9.06
N LEU A 82 -3.00 4.81 -8.16
CA LEU A 82 -2.45 3.48 -8.42
C LEU A 82 -3.29 2.42 -7.70
N ASN A 83 -3.65 1.37 -8.44
CA ASN A 83 -4.26 0.17 -7.89
C ASN A 83 -3.79 -1.04 -8.68
N ARG A 84 -2.68 -1.63 -8.24
CA ARG A 84 -2.02 -2.74 -8.92
C ARG A 84 -2.05 -3.98 -8.05
N ARG A 85 -2.56 -5.09 -8.59
CA ARG A 85 -2.61 -6.39 -7.92
C ARG A 85 -1.81 -7.41 -8.70
N GLU A 86 -0.96 -8.14 -8.00
CA GLU A 86 -0.09 -9.18 -8.54
C GLU A 86 -0.21 -10.47 -7.75
N GLN A 87 -0.13 -11.60 -8.43
CA GLN A 87 0.01 -12.91 -7.80
C GLN A 87 1.46 -13.37 -7.93
N LEU A 88 2.20 -13.32 -6.82
CA LEU A 88 3.62 -13.68 -6.77
C LEU A 88 3.83 -15.19 -6.66
N ILE A 89 2.95 -15.87 -5.91
CA ILE A 89 2.91 -17.32 -5.79
C ILE A 89 1.45 -17.76 -5.92
N GLU A 90 1.21 -18.79 -6.72
CA GLU A 90 -0.08 -19.46 -6.77
C GLU A 90 0.16 -20.98 -6.81
N ARG A 91 -0.52 -21.71 -5.91
CA ARG A 91 -0.50 -23.17 -5.93
C ARG A 91 -1.18 -23.66 -7.21
N LYS A 92 -0.40 -24.24 -8.11
CA LYS A 92 -0.95 -24.97 -9.26
C LYS A 92 -1.85 -26.10 -8.75
N LYS A 93 -3.11 -26.12 -9.20
CA LYS A 93 -3.97 -27.29 -9.00
C LYS A 93 -3.42 -28.42 -9.87
N SER A 94 -3.01 -29.52 -9.24
CA SER A 94 -2.80 -30.78 -9.97
C SER A 94 -4.13 -31.17 -10.60
N ARG A 95 -4.11 -31.40 -11.92
CA ARG A 95 -5.16 -32.17 -12.57
C ARG A 95 -5.08 -33.63 -12.15
#